data_AF-A0A1Z2TKK6-F1
#
_entry.id   AF-A0A1Z2TKK6-F1
#
_cell.length_a   1.000
_cell.length_b   1.000
_cell.length_c   1.000
_cell.angle_alpha   90.00
_cell.angle_beta   90.00
_cell.angle_gamma   90.00
#
_symmetry.space_group_name_H-M   'P 1'
#
loop_
_entity.id
_entity.type
_entity.pdbx_description
1 polymer ?
#
loop_
_entity_poly.entity_id
_entity_poly.type
_entity_poly.pdbx_seq_one_letter_code
_entity_poly.pdbx_strand_id
1 'polypeptide(L)'
;MSRLFHFLDAFSSPVETRGVRLSVRFVLLWFWLDVLLFLLLGLLERSPRNVLSSGILLLVWCAAVALHKVFEKSVWFEDHPGFTYLLAALLMALFEETLVTLNGGGLGGKATSLAHDLTIAVPVFMGIGTGLYLAHRIAPMSRGEFFLFGALFGFFVEIILNGAWSGLVLLGGGAMGLYGMILSAYTPGTNSPAPLGVRKVLIVMALGTAFMFVGSVAGDTLWRLAGGSSL
;
A
#
# COMPACT_ATOMS: atom_id res chain seq x y z
N MET A 1 -15.02 10.99 -22.01
CA MET A 1 -13.76 11.40 -21.35
C MET A 1 -13.93 11.86 -19.90
N SER A 2 -14.97 12.61 -19.50
CA SER A 2 -15.07 13.14 -18.11
C SER A 2 -15.10 12.09 -17.00
N ARG A 3 -15.74 10.93 -17.21
CA ARG A 3 -15.81 9.85 -16.19
C ARG A 3 -14.48 9.12 -15.96
N LEU A 4 -13.60 9.06 -16.97
CA LEU A 4 -12.29 8.40 -16.85
C LEU A 4 -11.33 9.24 -15.99
N PHE A 5 -11.43 10.57 -16.07
CA PHE A 5 -10.68 11.47 -15.19
C PHE A 5 -11.13 11.36 -13.74
N HIS A 6 -12.45 11.25 -13.47
CA HIS A 6 -12.94 11.02 -12.10
C HIS A 6 -12.38 9.77 -11.44
N PHE A 7 -12.08 8.75 -12.24
CA PHE A 7 -11.51 7.49 -11.76
C PHE A 7 -10.02 7.63 -11.40
N LEU A 8 -9.24 8.28 -12.25
CA LEU A 8 -7.82 8.54 -12.00
C LEU A 8 -7.56 9.66 -10.98
N ASP A 9 -8.59 10.45 -10.66
CA ASP A 9 -8.55 11.49 -9.63
C ASP A 9 -9.14 11.03 -8.28
N ALA A 10 -9.50 9.75 -8.13
CA ALA A 10 -10.17 9.22 -6.94
C ALA A 10 -9.38 9.38 -5.63
N PHE A 11 -8.06 9.57 -5.74
CA PHE A 11 -7.12 9.76 -4.63
C PHE A 11 -6.39 11.11 -4.69
N SER A 12 -6.86 12.04 -5.52
CA SER A 12 -6.31 13.40 -5.63
C SER A 12 -7.22 14.40 -4.92
N SER A 13 -6.62 15.48 -4.42
CA SER A 13 -7.30 16.60 -3.78
C SER A 13 -7.06 17.92 -4.53
N PRO A 14 -7.97 18.91 -4.43
CA PRO A 14 -7.85 20.16 -5.16
C PRO A 14 -6.63 21.00 -4.74
N VAL A 15 -6.10 20.77 -3.53
CA VAL A 15 -4.95 21.47 -2.93
C VAL A 15 -3.59 20.91 -3.39
N GLU A 16 -3.57 19.83 -4.16
CA GLU A 16 -2.33 19.22 -4.63
C GLU A 16 -1.66 19.95 -5.79
N THR A 17 -0.33 19.93 -5.77
CA THR A 17 0.48 20.37 -6.91
C THR A 17 0.21 19.49 -8.14
N ARG A 18 0.43 20.06 -9.33
CA ARG A 18 0.29 19.32 -10.60
C ARG A 18 1.19 18.08 -10.66
N GLY A 19 2.40 18.15 -10.08
CA GLY A 19 3.33 17.03 -10.03
C GLY A 19 2.76 15.84 -9.25
N VAL A 20 2.27 16.08 -8.04
CA VAL A 20 1.65 15.04 -7.20
C VAL A 20 0.50 14.37 -7.93
N ARG A 21 -0.40 15.16 -8.51
CA ARG A 21 -1.56 14.64 -9.25
C ARG A 21 -1.15 13.76 -10.42
N LEU A 22 -0.15 14.17 -11.21
CA LEU A 22 0.35 13.37 -12.33
C LEU A 22 0.98 12.06 -11.86
N SER A 23 1.75 12.09 -10.78
CA SER A 23 2.36 10.89 -10.20
C SER A 23 1.30 9.90 -9.67
N VAL A 24 0.26 10.38 -8.99
CA VAL A 24 -0.85 9.52 -8.53
C VAL A 24 -1.52 8.85 -9.73
N ARG A 25 -1.85 9.61 -10.76
CA ARG A 25 -2.47 9.08 -11.99
C ARG A 25 -1.58 8.03 -12.68
N PHE A 26 -0.27 8.26 -12.72
CA PHE A 26 0.69 7.31 -13.27
C PHE A 26 0.67 5.98 -12.52
N VAL A 27 0.76 6.02 -11.18
CA VAL A 27 0.72 4.81 -10.36
C VAL A 27 -0.61 4.09 -10.52
N LEU A 28 -1.73 4.81 -10.56
CA LEU A 28 -3.04 4.20 -10.78
C LEU A 28 -3.16 3.56 -12.16
N LEU A 29 -2.63 4.20 -13.21
CA LEU A 29 -2.61 3.62 -14.55
C LEU A 29 -1.78 2.34 -14.59
N TRP A 30 -0.63 2.31 -13.91
CA TRP A 30 0.19 1.11 -13.79
C TRP A 30 -0.54 0.02 -13.01
N PHE A 31 -1.15 0.33 -11.87
CA PHE A 31 -1.99 -0.61 -11.12
C PHE A 31 -3.07 -1.26 -12.01
N TRP A 32 -3.75 -0.45 -12.83
CA TRP A 32 -4.78 -0.96 -13.75
C TRP A 32 -4.22 -1.80 -14.90
N LEU A 33 -2.99 -1.50 -15.35
CA LEU A 33 -2.28 -2.34 -16.29
C LEU A 33 -2.00 -3.72 -15.69
N ASP A 34 -1.56 -3.79 -14.42
CA ASP A 34 -1.30 -5.05 -13.72
C ASP A 34 -2.59 -5.87 -13.54
N VAL A 35 -3.70 -5.22 -13.14
CA VAL A 35 -5.03 -5.87 -13.05
C VAL A 35 -5.43 -6.51 -14.37
N LEU A 36 -5.28 -5.78 -15.48
CA LEU A 36 -5.61 -6.27 -16.82
C LEU A 36 -4.66 -7.39 -17.24
N LEU A 37 -3.37 -7.25 -16.96
CA LEU A 37 -2.35 -8.23 -17.32
C LEU A 37 -2.57 -9.56 -16.59
N PHE A 38 -2.83 -9.54 -15.28
CA PHE A 38 -3.19 -10.73 -14.51
C PHE A 38 -4.46 -11.40 -15.04
N LEU A 39 -5.48 -10.60 -15.41
CA LEU A 39 -6.70 -11.14 -15.99
C LEU A 39 -6.43 -11.82 -17.34
N LEU A 40 -5.71 -11.15 -18.24
CA LEU A 40 -5.39 -11.68 -19.56
C LEU A 40 -4.54 -12.95 -19.46
N LEU A 41 -3.48 -12.95 -18.65
CA LEU A 41 -2.66 -14.15 -18.41
C LEU A 41 -3.50 -15.27 -17.80
N GLY A 42 -4.37 -14.96 -16.84
CA GLY A 42 -5.28 -15.93 -16.23
C GLY A 42 -6.25 -16.57 -17.22
N LEU A 43 -6.80 -15.80 -18.15
CA LEU A 43 -7.71 -16.30 -19.17
C LEU A 43 -6.98 -17.07 -20.28
N LEU A 44 -5.84 -16.56 -20.76
CA LEU A 44 -5.07 -17.15 -21.84
C LEU A 44 -4.40 -18.47 -21.42
N GLU A 45 -3.83 -18.51 -20.21
CA GLU A 45 -3.14 -19.68 -19.67
C GLU A 45 -4.06 -20.60 -18.86
N ARG A 46 -5.35 -20.22 -18.70
CA ARG A 46 -6.32 -20.89 -17.81
C ARG A 46 -5.79 -21.05 -16.37
N SER A 47 -5.05 -20.04 -15.90
CA SER A 47 -4.45 -20.02 -14.57
C SER A 47 -5.44 -19.42 -13.56
N PRO A 48 -6.09 -20.24 -12.70
CA PRO A 48 -7.04 -19.72 -11.70
C PRO A 48 -6.36 -18.76 -10.71
N ARG A 49 -5.06 -18.94 -10.47
CA ARG A 49 -4.20 -18.08 -9.65
C ARG A 49 -4.14 -16.64 -10.17
N ASN A 50 -3.94 -16.47 -11.47
CA ASN A 50 -3.83 -15.14 -12.08
C ASN A 50 -5.20 -14.45 -12.14
N VAL A 51 -6.27 -15.20 -12.42
CA VAL A 51 -7.66 -14.69 -12.35
C VAL A 51 -8.01 -14.24 -10.93
N LEU A 52 -7.66 -15.04 -9.92
CA LEU A 52 -7.87 -14.69 -8.51
C LEU A 52 -7.08 -13.45 -8.11
N SER A 53 -5.82 -13.34 -8.54
CA SER A 53 -4.97 -12.16 -8.28
C SER A 53 -5.58 -10.88 -8.84
N SER A 54 -6.05 -10.92 -10.10
CA SER A 54 -6.79 -9.79 -10.69
C SER A 54 -8.07 -9.47 -9.92
N GLY A 55 -8.82 -10.49 -9.50
CA GLY A 55 -10.01 -10.34 -8.67
C GLY A 55 -9.72 -9.65 -7.32
N ILE A 56 -8.64 -10.03 -6.63
CA ILE A 56 -8.23 -9.40 -5.37
C ILE A 56 -7.86 -7.93 -5.59
N LEU A 57 -7.05 -7.62 -6.62
CA LEU A 57 -6.69 -6.24 -6.94
C LEU A 57 -7.94 -5.38 -7.24
N LEU A 58 -8.89 -5.92 -8.02
CA LEU A 58 -10.17 -5.26 -8.29
C LEU A 58 -10.99 -5.02 -7.02
N LEU A 59 -11.04 -6.01 -6.12
CA LEU A 59 -11.73 -5.88 -4.84
C LEU A 59 -11.10 -4.79 -3.97
N VAL A 60 -9.78 -4.73 -3.90
CA VAL A 60 -9.08 -3.68 -3.16
C VAL A 60 -9.36 -2.30 -3.75
N TRP A 61 -9.32 -2.16 -5.07
CA TRP A 61 -9.71 -0.90 -5.72
C TRP A 61 -11.13 -0.47 -5.33
N CYS A 62 -12.10 -1.38 -5.50
CA CYS A 62 -13.49 -1.11 -5.17
C CYS A 62 -13.66 -0.75 -3.69
N ALA A 63 -12.99 -1.49 -2.80
CA ALA A 63 -12.99 -1.22 -1.38
C ALA A 63 -12.41 0.17 -1.08
N ALA A 64 -11.22 0.49 -1.57
CA ALA A 64 -10.57 1.78 -1.32
C ALA A 64 -11.40 2.98 -1.81
N VAL A 65 -12.06 2.85 -2.98
CA VAL A 65 -12.93 3.90 -3.52
C VAL A 65 -14.27 4.01 -2.76
N ALA A 66 -14.90 2.88 -2.43
CA ALA A 66 -16.19 2.86 -1.75
C ALA A 66 -16.07 3.28 -0.29
N LEU A 67 -15.09 2.74 0.43
CA LEU A 67 -14.86 3.01 1.83
C LEU A 67 -14.53 4.47 2.06
N HIS A 68 -13.71 5.12 1.22
CA HIS A 68 -13.44 6.55 1.36
C HIS A 68 -14.73 7.40 1.48
N LYS A 69 -15.76 7.08 0.68
CA LYS A 69 -17.07 7.77 0.73
C LYS A 69 -17.88 7.45 1.98
N VAL A 70 -17.64 6.30 2.61
CA VAL A 70 -18.28 5.89 3.86
C VAL A 70 -17.58 6.56 5.05
N PHE A 71 -16.25 6.62 5.03
CA PHE A 71 -15.43 7.27 6.06
C PHE A 71 -15.66 8.77 6.16
N GLU A 72 -15.79 9.48 5.03
CA GLU A 72 -16.13 10.91 5.02
C GLU A 72 -17.47 11.25 5.70
N LYS A 73 -18.33 10.26 5.92
CA LYS A 73 -19.69 10.46 6.47
C LYS A 73 -19.87 9.95 7.90
N SER A 74 -18.86 9.33 8.49
CA SER A 74 -18.99 8.61 9.76
C SER A 74 -18.22 9.31 10.87
N VAL A 75 -18.97 9.78 11.88
CA VAL A 75 -18.47 10.48 13.07
C VAL A 75 -17.47 9.61 13.86
N TRP A 76 -17.73 8.29 13.95
CA TRP A 76 -16.87 7.38 14.74
C TRP A 76 -15.43 7.33 14.23
N PHE A 77 -15.23 7.48 12.92
CA PHE A 77 -13.90 7.47 12.32
C PHE A 77 -13.18 8.81 12.44
N GLU A 78 -13.91 9.92 12.56
CA GLU A 78 -13.33 11.21 12.93
C GLU A 78 -12.78 11.17 14.37
N ASP A 79 -13.44 10.44 15.26
CA ASP A 79 -13.05 10.31 16.67
C ASP A 79 -11.82 9.40 16.87
N HIS A 80 -11.56 8.43 15.98
CA HIS A 80 -10.49 7.42 16.14
C HIS A 80 -9.61 7.21 14.88
N PRO A 81 -9.01 8.28 14.32
CA PRO A 81 -8.29 8.21 13.04
C PRO A 81 -7.08 7.27 13.08
N GLY A 82 -6.43 7.11 14.24
CA GLY A 82 -5.30 6.19 14.40
C GLY A 82 -5.72 4.72 14.28
N PHE A 83 -6.87 4.33 14.85
CA PHE A 83 -7.35 2.95 14.79
C PHE A 83 -7.73 2.56 13.36
N THR A 84 -8.47 3.44 12.68
CA THR A 84 -8.86 3.26 11.28
C THR A 84 -7.66 3.05 10.37
N TYR A 85 -6.63 3.86 10.60
CA TYR A 85 -5.40 3.80 9.85
C TYR A 85 -4.64 2.49 10.07
N LEU A 86 -4.52 2.04 11.32
CA LEU A 86 -3.86 0.77 11.65
C LEU A 86 -4.64 -0.44 11.10
N LEU A 87 -5.98 -0.39 11.13
CA LEU A 87 -6.81 -1.40 10.49
C LEU A 87 -6.57 -1.45 8.97
N ALA A 88 -6.40 -0.30 8.32
CA ALA A 88 -6.06 -0.23 6.91
C ALA A 88 -4.69 -0.84 6.62
N ALA A 89 -3.68 -0.55 7.44
CA ALA A 89 -2.36 -1.16 7.32
C ALA A 89 -2.39 -2.68 7.51
N LEU A 90 -3.20 -3.18 8.45
CA LEU A 90 -3.42 -4.62 8.64
C LEU A 90 -4.13 -5.27 7.45
N LEU A 91 -5.18 -4.65 6.91
CA LEU A 91 -5.87 -5.16 5.73
C LEU A 91 -4.94 -5.16 4.51
N MET A 92 -4.12 -4.12 4.36
CA MET A 92 -3.08 -4.08 3.33
C MET A 92 -2.14 -5.27 3.47
N ALA A 93 -1.62 -5.53 4.66
CA ALA A 93 -0.76 -6.68 4.93
C ALA A 93 -1.38 -8.01 4.49
N LEU A 94 -2.65 -8.21 4.80
CA LEU A 94 -3.37 -9.43 4.44
C LEU A 94 -3.55 -9.57 2.93
N PHE A 95 -3.97 -8.51 2.23
CA PHE A 95 -4.18 -8.57 0.78
C PHE A 95 -2.86 -8.72 0.02
N GLU A 96 -1.85 -7.99 0.45
CA GLU A 96 -0.51 -7.98 -0.14
C GLU A 96 0.12 -9.36 -0.03
N GLU A 97 0.22 -9.94 1.18
CA GLU A 97 0.85 -11.24 1.35
C GLU A 97 0.03 -12.37 0.73
N THR A 98 -1.30 -12.24 0.69
CA THR A 98 -2.13 -13.18 -0.05
C THR A 98 -1.79 -13.14 -1.54
N LEU A 99 -1.61 -11.97 -2.14
CA LEU A 99 -1.22 -11.83 -3.55
C LEU A 99 0.19 -12.33 -3.83
N VAL A 100 1.13 -12.02 -2.96
CA VAL A 100 2.53 -12.43 -3.09
C VAL A 100 2.66 -13.94 -2.92
N THR A 101 2.06 -14.52 -1.87
CA THR A 101 2.00 -15.98 -1.66
C THR A 101 1.30 -16.65 -2.83
N LEU A 102 0.15 -16.10 -3.26
CA LEU A 102 -0.56 -16.63 -4.41
C LEU A 102 0.31 -16.62 -5.62
N ASN A 103 1.22 -15.64 -5.83
CA ASN A 103 2.18 -15.51 -6.95
C ASN A 103 3.54 -16.18 -6.72
N GLY A 104 3.74 -16.86 -5.59
CA GLY A 104 4.90 -17.70 -5.31
C GLY A 104 6.11 -16.90 -4.83
N GLY A 105 5.90 -15.62 -4.53
CA GLY A 105 6.83 -14.81 -3.75
C GLY A 105 6.55 -14.95 -2.26
N GLY A 106 7.21 -14.12 -1.46
CA GLY A 106 7.03 -13.92 -0.02
C GLY A 106 8.02 -12.85 0.42
N LEU A 107 7.84 -12.22 1.58
CA LEU A 107 8.85 -11.33 2.17
C LEU A 107 10.15 -12.13 2.41
N GLY A 108 11.14 -11.99 1.50
CA GLY A 108 12.35 -12.84 1.44
C GLY A 108 12.51 -13.71 0.17
N GLY A 109 11.60 -13.62 -0.81
CA GLY A 109 11.80 -14.18 -2.15
C GLY A 109 11.33 -15.63 -2.37
N LYS A 110 10.79 -16.31 -1.34
CA LYS A 110 10.08 -17.60 -1.45
C LYS A 110 9.01 -17.73 -0.35
N ALA A 111 7.74 -17.89 -0.70
CA ALA A 111 6.70 -18.25 0.28
C ALA A 111 6.99 -19.63 0.86
N THR A 112 7.22 -19.69 2.17
CA THR A 112 7.28 -20.96 2.91
C THR A 112 5.87 -21.36 3.39
N SER A 113 5.10 -20.38 3.88
CA SER A 113 3.68 -20.50 4.20
C SER A 113 3.07 -19.12 4.41
N LEU A 114 1.79 -18.93 4.07
CA LEU A 114 1.09 -17.66 4.31
C LEU A 114 1.14 -17.22 5.78
N ALA A 115 1.10 -18.18 6.72
CA ALA A 115 1.17 -17.87 8.15
C ALA A 115 2.55 -17.32 8.56
N HIS A 116 3.63 -17.87 7.99
CA HIS A 116 4.98 -17.36 8.17
C HIS A 116 5.11 -15.94 7.63
N ASP A 117 4.71 -15.76 6.37
CA ASP A 117 4.85 -14.50 5.64
C ASP A 117 4.02 -13.40 6.35
N LEU A 118 2.79 -13.69 6.76
CA LEU A 118 1.97 -12.76 7.55
C LEU A 118 2.57 -12.41 8.91
N THR A 119 3.21 -13.36 9.60
CA THR A 119 3.82 -13.11 10.92
C THR A 119 4.94 -12.09 10.83
N ILE A 120 5.67 -12.08 9.71
CA ILE A 120 6.77 -11.16 9.46
C ILE A 120 6.25 -9.84 8.86
N ALA A 121 5.36 -9.93 7.88
CA ALA A 121 4.90 -8.80 7.09
C ALA A 121 3.94 -7.87 7.84
N VAL A 122 3.02 -8.41 8.65
CA VAL A 122 2.04 -7.59 9.39
C VAL A 122 2.76 -6.56 10.29
N PRO A 123 3.75 -6.93 11.12
CA PRO A 123 4.53 -5.96 11.88
C PRO A 123 5.27 -4.92 11.04
N VAL A 124 5.83 -5.32 9.88
CA VAL A 124 6.52 -4.40 8.95
C VAL A 124 5.55 -3.35 8.41
N PHE A 125 4.38 -3.77 7.92
CA PHE A 125 3.38 -2.88 7.35
C PHE A 125 2.72 -1.99 8.41
N MET A 126 2.48 -2.52 9.60
CA MET A 126 2.05 -1.72 10.75
C MET A 126 3.10 -0.68 11.15
N GLY A 127 4.38 -1.03 11.06
CA GLY A 127 5.51 -0.12 11.26
C GLY A 127 5.52 1.02 10.23
N ILE A 128 5.54 0.69 8.93
CA ILE A 128 5.47 1.69 7.84
C ILE A 128 4.27 2.61 8.04
N GLY A 129 3.12 2.02 8.34
CA GLY A 129 1.90 2.76 8.61
C GLY A 129 2.09 3.74 9.77
N THR A 130 2.54 3.25 10.92
CA THR A 130 2.77 4.08 12.11
C THR A 130 3.73 5.24 11.81
N GLY A 131 4.83 4.96 11.09
CA GLY A 131 5.79 5.98 10.67
C GLY A 131 5.17 7.06 9.78
N LEU A 132 4.36 6.66 8.80
CA LEU A 132 3.64 7.60 7.92
C LEU A 132 2.58 8.42 8.67
N TYR A 133 1.84 7.80 9.58
CA TYR A 133 0.87 8.48 10.43
C TYR A 133 1.56 9.53 11.32
N LEU A 134 2.67 9.20 11.98
CA LEU A 134 3.43 10.15 12.78
C LEU A 134 4.04 11.26 11.93
N ALA A 135 4.58 10.93 10.75
CA ALA A 135 5.10 11.93 9.82
C ALA A 135 4.03 12.93 9.40
N HIS A 136 2.79 12.48 9.19
CA HIS A 136 1.66 13.35 8.89
C HIS A 136 1.30 14.29 10.04
N ARG A 137 1.37 13.82 11.28
CA ARG A 137 1.13 14.67 12.46
C ARG A 137 2.17 15.79 12.58
N ILE A 138 3.39 15.58 12.08
CA ILE A 138 4.47 16.57 12.11
C ILE A 138 4.44 17.48 10.88
N ALA A 139 4.22 16.90 9.70
CA ALA A 139 4.19 17.58 8.42
C ALA A 139 2.94 17.17 7.63
N PRO A 140 1.80 17.85 7.86
CA PRO A 140 0.51 17.47 7.29
C PRO A 140 0.56 17.29 5.77
N MET A 141 0.07 16.15 5.32
CA MET A 141 0.10 15.70 3.93
C MET A 141 -1.28 15.77 3.28
N SER A 142 -1.30 16.13 2.00
CA SER A 142 -2.51 15.95 1.20
C SER A 142 -2.75 14.46 0.95
N ARG A 143 -3.94 14.12 0.45
CA ARG A 143 -4.31 12.73 0.16
C ARG A 143 -3.41 12.11 -0.92
N GLY A 144 -3.12 12.86 -1.98
CA GLY A 144 -2.22 12.44 -3.04
C GLY A 144 -0.77 12.32 -2.57
N GLU A 145 -0.30 13.17 -1.66
CA GLU A 145 1.04 13.00 -1.05
C GLU A 145 1.10 11.70 -0.23
N PHE A 146 0.07 11.43 0.57
CA PHE A 146 -0.04 10.16 1.30
C PHE A 146 -0.03 8.94 0.39
N PHE A 147 -0.82 9.02 -0.69
CA PHE A 147 -0.84 7.98 -1.72
C PHE A 147 0.57 7.74 -2.27
N LEU A 148 1.30 8.80 -2.62
CA LEU A 148 2.63 8.68 -3.21
C LEU A 148 3.65 8.11 -2.23
N PHE A 149 3.65 8.57 -0.98
CA PHE A 149 4.57 8.01 0.02
C PHE A 149 4.24 6.56 0.32
N GLY A 150 2.96 6.20 0.44
CA GLY A 150 2.54 4.80 0.55
C GLY A 150 3.04 3.97 -0.64
N ALA A 151 2.81 4.44 -1.86
CA ALA A 151 3.27 3.79 -3.08
C ALA A 151 4.80 3.62 -3.12
N LEU A 152 5.57 4.63 -2.69
CA LEU A 152 7.03 4.55 -2.62
C LEU A 152 7.51 3.49 -1.61
N PHE A 153 6.87 3.39 -0.45
CA PHE A 153 7.19 2.33 0.52
C PHE A 153 6.83 0.95 -0.03
N GLY A 154 5.68 0.80 -0.69
CA GLY A 154 5.31 -0.47 -1.35
C GLY A 154 6.29 -0.87 -2.43
N PHE A 155 6.74 0.07 -3.26
CA PHE A 155 7.82 -0.17 -4.23
C PHE A 155 9.12 -0.60 -3.54
N PHE A 156 9.50 0.07 -2.45
CA PHE A 156 10.75 -0.22 -1.76
C PHE A 156 10.75 -1.62 -1.12
N VAL A 157 9.67 -2.00 -0.45
CA VAL A 157 9.56 -3.33 0.17
C VAL A 157 9.56 -4.42 -0.91
N GLU A 158 8.71 -4.30 -1.92
CA GLU A 158 8.52 -5.40 -2.88
C GLU A 158 9.59 -5.50 -3.96
N ILE A 159 10.10 -4.36 -4.44
CA ILE A 159 11.03 -4.39 -5.57
C ILE A 159 12.47 -4.36 -5.09
N ILE A 160 12.76 -3.51 -4.10
CA ILE A 160 14.14 -3.29 -3.64
C ILE A 160 14.53 -4.33 -2.58
N LEU A 161 13.73 -4.50 -1.51
CA LEU A 161 14.08 -5.44 -0.43
C LEU A 161 13.85 -6.90 -0.82
N ASN A 162 12.71 -7.21 -1.43
CA ASN A 162 12.44 -8.58 -1.90
C ASN A 162 13.21 -8.95 -3.18
N GLY A 163 13.89 -8.00 -3.82
CA GLY A 163 14.71 -8.24 -5.01
C GLY A 163 13.92 -8.72 -6.23
N ALA A 164 12.62 -8.45 -6.28
CA ALA A 164 11.70 -8.88 -7.33
C ALA A 164 11.86 -8.06 -8.64
N TRP A 165 13.10 -7.77 -9.04
CA TRP A 165 13.43 -6.96 -10.22
C TRP A 165 12.85 -7.52 -11.52
N SER A 166 12.81 -8.86 -11.65
CA SER A 166 12.19 -9.53 -12.80
C SER A 166 10.67 -9.42 -12.82
N GLY A 167 10.04 -9.16 -11.67
CA GLY A 167 8.60 -8.93 -11.51
C GLY A 167 8.21 -7.46 -11.52
N LEU A 168 9.17 -6.52 -11.66
CA LEU A 168 8.92 -5.08 -11.54
C LEU A 168 7.81 -4.60 -12.46
N VAL A 169 7.75 -5.10 -13.71
CA VAL A 169 6.71 -4.74 -14.68
C VAL A 169 5.33 -5.32 -14.30
N LEU A 170 5.29 -6.48 -13.63
CA LEU A 170 4.08 -7.26 -13.34
C LEU A 170 3.50 -7.01 -11.93
N LEU A 171 4.35 -6.58 -10.99
CA LEU A 171 4.02 -6.43 -9.56
C LEU A 171 4.25 -5.00 -9.06
N GLY A 172 5.00 -4.17 -9.79
CA GLY A 172 5.33 -2.82 -9.37
C GLY A 172 4.10 -1.92 -9.27
N GLY A 173 3.18 -1.99 -10.24
CA GLY A 173 1.93 -1.25 -10.22
C GLY A 173 0.97 -1.76 -9.14
N GLY A 174 0.88 -3.08 -8.97
CA GLY A 174 0.13 -3.76 -7.93
C GLY A 174 0.56 -3.33 -6.53
N ALA A 175 1.83 -3.51 -6.19
CA ALA A 175 2.40 -3.12 -4.90
C ALA A 175 2.25 -1.61 -4.65
N MET A 176 2.70 -0.77 -5.59
CA MET A 176 2.58 0.69 -5.43
C MET A 176 1.12 1.15 -5.28
N GLY A 177 0.22 0.60 -6.11
CA GLY A 177 -1.19 0.94 -6.10
C GLY A 177 -1.89 0.50 -4.82
N LEU A 178 -1.67 -0.74 -4.37
CA LEU A 178 -2.25 -1.26 -3.12
C LEU A 178 -1.89 -0.38 -1.93
N TYR A 179 -0.60 -0.08 -1.76
CA TYR A 179 -0.13 0.71 -0.63
C TYR A 179 -0.63 2.15 -0.71
N GLY A 180 -0.52 2.78 -1.90
CA GLY A 180 -0.99 4.13 -2.11
C GLY A 180 -2.49 4.26 -1.84
N MET A 181 -3.31 3.33 -2.35
CA MET A 181 -4.77 3.37 -2.18
C MET A 181 -5.21 3.10 -0.75
N ILE A 182 -4.72 2.02 -0.13
CA ILE A 182 -5.19 1.64 1.20
C ILE A 182 -4.73 2.67 2.23
N LEU A 183 -3.48 3.13 2.18
CA LEU A 183 -3.02 4.12 3.17
C LEU A 183 -3.67 5.50 2.96
N SER A 184 -4.03 5.89 1.74
CA SER A 184 -4.68 7.18 1.48
C SER A 184 -6.21 7.18 1.56
N ALA A 185 -6.87 6.02 1.46
CA ALA A 185 -8.33 5.91 1.60
C ALA A 185 -8.81 6.09 3.05
N TYR A 186 -7.97 5.69 4.00
CA TYR A 186 -8.31 5.58 5.42
C TYR A 186 -7.65 6.65 6.30
N THR A 187 -6.91 7.59 5.70
CA THR A 187 -6.30 8.70 6.42
C THR A 187 -7.13 9.98 6.24
N PRO A 188 -7.41 10.75 7.31
CA PRO A 188 -7.96 12.08 7.18
C PRO A 188 -7.00 12.98 6.40
N GLY A 189 -7.35 13.31 5.15
CA GLY A 189 -6.62 14.30 4.37
C GLY A 189 -6.77 15.69 4.99
N THR A 190 -5.71 16.50 4.94
CA THR A 190 -5.81 17.91 5.35
C THR A 190 -6.09 18.81 4.15
N ASN A 191 -6.97 19.80 4.35
CA ASN A 191 -7.21 20.90 3.40
C ASN A 191 -6.09 21.95 3.44
N SER A 192 -5.14 21.83 4.36
CA SER A 192 -3.98 22.73 4.50
C SER A 192 -2.70 21.91 4.65
N PRO A 193 -2.25 21.22 3.58
CA PRO A 193 -1.01 20.46 3.60
C PRO A 193 0.20 21.39 3.74
N ALA A 194 1.21 20.95 4.49
CA ALA A 194 2.51 21.61 4.48
C ALA A 194 3.14 21.53 3.08
N PRO A 195 3.93 22.51 2.63
CA PRO A 195 4.56 22.47 1.31
C PRO A 195 5.37 21.20 1.09
N LEU A 196 5.24 20.59 -0.09
CA LEU A 196 6.10 19.49 -0.49
C LEU A 196 7.53 20.03 -0.68
N GLY A 197 8.46 19.53 0.12
CA GLY A 197 9.85 19.94 0.09
C GLY A 197 10.75 18.92 0.77
N VAL A 198 12.07 19.11 0.63
CA VAL A 198 13.10 18.16 1.10
C VAL A 198 12.88 17.78 2.56
N ARG A 199 12.58 18.75 3.43
CA ARG A 199 12.32 18.50 4.85
C ARG A 199 11.18 17.50 5.08
N LYS A 200 10.06 17.66 4.37
CA LYS A 200 8.89 16.77 4.49
C LYS A 200 9.25 15.36 4.04
N VAL A 201 9.91 15.25 2.88
CA VAL A 201 10.40 13.97 2.36
C VAL A 201 11.32 13.29 3.36
N LEU A 202 12.29 14.01 3.94
CA LEU A 202 13.21 13.45 4.93
C LEU A 202 12.48 12.96 6.19
N ILE A 203 11.51 13.72 6.71
CA ILE A 203 10.71 13.29 7.88
C ILE A 203 9.96 12.00 7.57
N VAL A 204 9.28 11.96 6.43
CA VAL A 204 8.48 10.81 6.00
C VAL A 204 9.35 9.58 5.80
N MET A 205 10.44 9.72 5.06
CA MET A 205 11.35 8.60 4.79
C MET A 205 12.02 8.12 6.08
N ALA A 206 12.51 9.03 6.94
CA ALA A 206 13.16 8.64 8.18
C ALA A 206 12.22 7.88 9.12
N LEU A 207 11.00 8.41 9.35
CA LEU A 207 10.04 7.75 10.24
C LEU A 207 9.51 6.46 9.64
N GLY A 208 9.13 6.44 8.36
CA GLY A 208 8.65 5.23 7.71
C GLY A 208 9.70 4.12 7.72
N THR A 209 10.96 4.42 7.38
CA THR A 209 12.05 3.44 7.43
C THR A 209 12.39 2.99 8.85
N ALA A 210 12.43 3.90 9.83
CA ALA A 210 12.73 3.53 11.21
C ALA A 210 11.67 2.57 11.78
N PHE A 211 10.39 2.88 11.58
CA PHE A 211 9.32 2.01 12.06
C PHE A 211 9.17 0.73 11.23
N MET A 212 9.48 0.76 9.93
CA MET A 212 9.61 -0.45 9.11
C MET A 212 10.67 -1.39 9.68
N PHE A 213 11.83 -0.86 10.07
CA PHE A 213 12.90 -1.64 10.70
C PHE A 213 12.47 -2.22 12.05
N VAL A 214 11.84 -1.42 12.91
CA VAL A 214 11.26 -1.90 14.18
C VAL A 214 10.25 -3.03 13.93
N GLY A 215 9.36 -2.85 12.94
CA GLY A 215 8.39 -3.86 12.51
C GLY A 215 9.07 -5.14 12.05
N SER A 216 10.13 -5.05 11.24
CA SER A 216 10.92 -6.20 10.78
C SER A 216 11.52 -6.98 11.96
N VAL A 217 12.15 -6.29 12.91
CA VAL A 217 12.73 -6.92 14.11
C VAL A 217 11.64 -7.57 14.96
N ALA A 218 10.49 -6.91 15.12
CA ALA A 218 9.36 -7.46 15.85
C ALA A 218 8.78 -8.72 15.17
N GLY A 219 8.63 -8.70 13.85
CA GLY A 219 8.15 -9.84 13.06
C GLY A 219 9.06 -11.05 13.16
N ASP A 220 10.37 -10.87 12.98
CA ASP A 220 11.36 -11.95 13.16
C ASP A 220 11.35 -12.49 14.61
N THR A 221 11.23 -11.60 15.61
CA THR A 221 11.13 -12.02 17.02
C THR A 221 9.86 -12.84 17.26
N LEU A 222 8.71 -12.41 16.77
CA LEU A 222 7.43 -13.13 16.90
C LEU A 222 7.49 -14.51 16.23
N TRP A 223 8.09 -14.59 15.04
CA TRP A 223 8.26 -15.85 14.35
C TRP A 223 9.11 -16.85 15.15
N ARG A 224 10.24 -16.39 15.71
CA ARG A 224 11.10 -17.22 16.57
C ARG A 224 10.39 -17.67 17.84
N LEU A 225 9.60 -16.81 18.47
CA LEU A 225 8.81 -17.15 19.65
C LEU A 225 7.71 -18.19 19.33
N ALA A 226 7.21 -18.19 18.10
CA ALA A 226 6.26 -19.20 17.63
C ALA A 226 6.92 -20.56 17.26
N GLY A 227 8.23 -20.71 17.50
CA GLY A 227 8.99 -21.94 17.20
C GLY A 227 9.52 -22.03 15.77
N GLY A 228 9.47 -20.92 15.03
CA GLY A 228 10.03 -20.82 13.69
C GLY A 228 11.56 -20.74 13.66
N SER A 229 12.19 -21.32 12.64
CA SER A 229 13.62 -21.13 12.38
C SER A 229 13.90 -19.77 11.75
N SER A 230 15.10 -19.22 11.94
CA SER A 230 15.55 -18.03 11.22
C SER A 230 15.63 -18.29 9.72
N LEU A 231 15.44 -17.22 8.93
CA LEU A 231 15.80 -17.17 7.51
C LEU A 231 17.28 -17.51 7.29
#